data_AF-A0AB74DZX6-F1
#
_entry.id   AF-A0AB74DZX6-F1
#
_cell.length_a   1.000
_cell.length_b   1.000
_cell.length_c   1.000
_cell.angle_alpha   90.00
_cell.angle_beta   90.00
_cell.angle_gamma   90.00
#
_symmetry.space_group_name_H-M   'P 1'
#
loop_
_entity.id
_entity.type
_entity.pdbx_description
1 polymer ?
#
loop_
_entity_poly.entity_id
_entity_poly.type
_entity_poly.pdbx_seq_one_letter_code
_entity_poly.pdbx_strand_id
1 'polypeptide(L)'
;MILSKVTNKFVLFQKIPLLIKRHVYSINVKAFSLIEMLVAMMFISITLLIVPDLIRLSKTFLIESRDLTTVDFEFFSRDILDDFKGVDRNDIEIRQHRIILHKGEEMIEYKLINNKIIKVVNDRGNITMINNVT
;
A
#
# COMPACT_ATOMS: atom_id res chain seq x y z
N MET A 1 -17.98 32.15 -72.76
CA MET A 1 -17.36 30.98 -72.09
C MET A 1 -17.03 31.20 -70.61
N ILE A 2 -16.81 32.43 -70.14
CA ILE A 2 -16.41 32.74 -68.75
C ILE A 2 -17.59 32.61 -67.75
N LEU A 3 -18.80 33.03 -68.15
CA LEU A 3 -19.98 33.04 -67.28
C LEU A 3 -20.37 31.64 -66.76
N SER A 4 -20.30 30.61 -67.62
CA SER A 4 -20.60 29.21 -67.27
C SER A 4 -19.64 28.64 -66.21
N LYS A 5 -18.36 29.03 -66.26
CA LYS A 5 -17.32 28.58 -65.32
C LYS A 5 -17.54 29.17 -63.91
N VAL A 6 -18.00 30.41 -63.85
CA VAL A 6 -18.31 31.10 -62.59
C VAL A 6 -19.57 30.50 -61.93
N THR A 7 -20.63 30.25 -62.70
CA THR A 7 -21.84 29.58 -62.17
C THR A 7 -21.55 28.16 -61.67
N ASN A 8 -20.72 27.39 -62.36
CA ASN A 8 -20.40 26.02 -61.95
C ASN A 8 -19.58 26.01 -60.64
N LYS A 9 -18.65 26.96 -60.47
CA LYS A 9 -17.88 27.14 -59.24
C LYS A 9 -18.77 27.57 -58.06
N PHE A 10 -19.75 28.44 -58.30
CA PHE A 10 -20.73 28.86 -57.28
C PHE A 10 -21.63 27.70 -56.83
N VAL A 11 -22.13 26.89 -57.77
CA VAL A 11 -22.94 25.70 -57.47
C VAL A 11 -22.13 24.66 -56.69
N LEU A 12 -20.84 24.49 -57.00
CA LEU A 12 -19.94 23.61 -56.24
C LEU A 12 -19.73 24.13 -54.81
N PHE A 13 -19.51 25.44 -54.65
CA PHE A 13 -19.34 26.09 -53.35
C PHE A 13 -20.58 25.96 -52.45
N GLN A 14 -21.77 25.94 -53.04
CA GLN A 14 -23.02 25.73 -52.31
C GLN A 14 -23.25 24.25 -51.96
N LYS A 15 -22.76 23.30 -52.77
CA LYS A 15 -22.90 21.86 -52.53
C LYS A 15 -21.91 21.30 -51.49
N ILE A 16 -20.70 21.84 -51.40
CA ILE A 16 -19.68 21.41 -50.43
C ILE A 16 -20.19 21.44 -48.96
N PRO A 17 -20.79 22.54 -48.45
CA PRO A 17 -21.29 22.57 -47.07
C PRO A 17 -22.47 21.60 -46.86
N LEU A 18 -23.29 21.36 -47.89
CA LEU A 18 -24.37 20.37 -47.84
C LEU A 18 -23.84 18.93 -47.74
N LEU A 19 -22.75 18.62 -48.46
CA LEU A 19 -22.09 17.32 -48.39
C LEU A 19 -21.42 17.09 -47.04
N ILE A 20 -20.76 18.11 -46.47
CA ILE A 20 -20.17 18.06 -45.12
C ILE A 20 -21.27 17.83 -44.08
N LYS A 21 -22.38 18.57 -44.15
CA LYS A 21 -23.54 18.39 -43.24
C LYS A 21 -24.07 16.96 -43.31
N ARG A 22 -24.25 16.41 -44.52
CA ARG A 22 -24.70 15.02 -44.71
C ARG A 22 -23.71 14.02 -44.15
N HIS A 23 -22.40 14.27 -44.26
CA HIS A 23 -21.37 13.40 -43.72
C HIS A 23 -21.37 13.40 -42.18
N VAL A 24 -21.49 14.57 -41.54
CA VAL A 24 -21.59 14.69 -40.08
C VAL A 24 -22.82 13.96 -39.54
N TYR A 25 -23.99 14.06 -40.20
CA TYR A 25 -25.18 13.29 -39.83
C TYR A 25 -25.08 11.78 -40.13
N SER A 26 -24.12 11.35 -40.96
CA SER A 26 -23.88 9.93 -41.22
C SER A 26 -22.99 9.26 -40.18
N ILE A 27 -22.31 10.04 -39.34
CA ILE A 27 -21.55 9.52 -38.21
C ILE A 27 -22.53 9.22 -37.08
N ASN A 28 -23.01 7.98 -37.05
CA ASN A 28 -23.94 7.49 -36.04
C ASN A 28 -23.17 7.17 -34.75
N VAL A 29 -22.58 8.19 -34.11
CA VAL A 29 -22.00 8.04 -32.78
C VAL A 29 -23.16 7.93 -31.80
N LYS A 30 -23.28 6.80 -31.09
CA LYS A 30 -24.20 6.69 -29.96
C LYS A 30 -23.74 7.71 -28.90
N ALA A 31 -24.37 8.88 -28.89
CA ALA A 31 -24.17 9.87 -27.84
C ALA A 31 -24.80 9.34 -26.55
N PHE A 32 -24.10 9.55 -25.43
CA PHE A 32 -24.66 9.25 -24.11
C PHE A 32 -25.85 10.15 -23.85
N SER A 33 -26.88 9.59 -23.23
CA SER A 33 -27.98 10.39 -22.71
C SER A 33 -27.50 11.30 -21.57
N LEU A 34 -28.18 12.44 -21.40
CA LEU A 34 -27.88 13.38 -20.31
C LEU A 34 -27.91 12.69 -18.93
N ILE A 35 -28.82 11.74 -18.74
CA ILE A 35 -28.96 10.99 -17.48
C ILE A 35 -27.76 10.07 -17.23
N GLU A 36 -27.26 9.38 -18.26
CA GLU A 36 -26.05 8.54 -18.13
C GLU A 36 -24.83 9.39 -17.77
N MET A 37 -24.72 10.59 -18.34
CA MET A 37 -23.63 11.52 -18.04
C MET A 37 -23.70 12.04 -16.60
N LEU A 38 -24.91 12.36 -16.10
CA LEU A 38 -25.12 12.78 -14.71
C LEU A 38 -24.78 11.67 -13.71
N VAL A 39 -25.19 10.44 -14.00
CA VAL A 39 -24.87 9.27 -13.17
C VAL A 39 -23.36 9.02 -13.14
N ALA A 40 -22.69 9.05 -14.29
CA ALA A 40 -21.25 8.91 -14.36
C ALA A 40 -20.52 9.99 -13.56
N MET A 41 -20.96 11.25 -13.68
CA MET A 41 -20.40 12.37 -12.94
C MET A 41 -20.56 12.20 -11.42
N MET A 42 -21.71 11.70 -10.96
CA MET A 42 -21.94 11.39 -9.54
C MET A 42 -20.93 10.35 -9.01
N PHE A 43 -20.71 9.26 -9.74
CA PHE A 43 -19.72 8.24 -9.34
C PHE A 43 -18.28 8.79 -9.33
N ILE A 44 -17.91 9.61 -10.32
CA ILE A 44 -16.60 10.24 -10.38
C ILE A 44 -16.40 11.18 -9.18
N SER A 45 -17.40 12.00 -8.84
CA SER A 45 -17.33 12.91 -7.69
C SER A 45 -17.19 12.16 -6.37
N ILE A 46 -17.94 11.07 -6.16
CA ILE A 46 -17.83 10.23 -4.96
C ILE A 46 -16.44 9.60 -4.88
N THR A 47 -15.93 9.09 -6.00
CA THR A 47 -14.59 8.49 -6.05
C THR A 47 -13.51 9.51 -5.70
N LEU A 48 -13.57 10.71 -6.30
CA LEU A 48 -12.62 11.78 -6.01
C LEU A 48 -12.68 12.27 -4.56
N LEU A 49 -13.85 12.20 -3.92
CA LEU A 49 -14.02 12.57 -2.52
C LEU A 49 -13.36 11.55 -1.57
N ILE A 50 -13.50 10.25 -1.86
CA ILE A 50 -13.04 9.18 -0.96
C ILE A 50 -11.54 8.90 -1.08
N VAL A 51 -10.96 9.05 -2.28
CA VAL A 51 -9.55 8.71 -2.57
C VAL A 51 -8.54 9.39 -1.63
N PRO A 52 -8.61 10.70 -1.35
CA PRO A 52 -7.65 11.37 -0.46
C PRO A 52 -7.66 10.81 0.97
N ASP A 53 -8.85 10.52 1.49
CA ASP A 53 -9.01 9.98 2.84
C ASP A 53 -8.48 8.55 2.94
N LEU A 54 -8.70 7.71 1.91
CA LEU A 54 -8.11 6.37 1.85
C LEU A 54 -6.58 6.41 1.82
N ILE A 55 -5.99 7.37 1.09
CA ILE A 55 -4.53 7.57 1.07
C ILE A 55 -4.03 7.95 2.46
N ARG A 56 -4.72 8.87 3.16
CA ARG A 56 -4.34 9.30 4.52
C ARG A 56 -4.40 8.14 5.50
N LEU A 57 -5.50 7.40 5.52
CA LEU A 57 -5.67 6.23 6.40
C LEU A 57 -4.59 5.17 6.14
N SER A 58 -4.32 4.85 4.88
CA SER A 58 -3.29 3.87 4.52
C SER A 58 -1.91 4.27 5.03
N LYS A 59 -1.56 5.57 4.96
CA LYS A 59 -0.30 6.09 5.51
C LYS A 59 -0.26 6.01 7.02
N THR A 60 -1.33 6.37 7.71
CA THR A 60 -1.42 6.26 9.18
C THR A 60 -1.25 4.81 9.63
N PHE A 61 -1.97 3.86 9.00
CA PHE A 61 -1.81 2.44 9.30
C PHE A 61 -0.39 1.93 9.05
N LEU A 62 0.26 2.36 7.96
CA LEU A 62 1.64 1.98 7.69
C LEU A 62 2.60 2.49 8.78
N ILE A 63 2.42 3.72 9.24
CA ILE A 63 3.23 4.32 10.31
C ILE A 63 3.00 3.57 11.62
N GLU A 64 1.75 3.41 12.05
CA GLU A 64 1.43 2.68 13.29
C GLU A 64 1.91 1.22 13.24
N SER A 65 1.82 0.55 12.09
CA SER A 65 2.34 -0.81 11.94
C SER A 65 3.86 -0.88 12.07
N ARG A 66 4.58 0.13 11.60
CA ARG A 66 6.04 0.24 11.78
C ARG A 66 6.38 0.55 13.22
N ASP A 67 5.64 1.46 13.84
CA ASP A 67 5.84 1.82 15.24
C ASP A 67 5.64 0.60 16.15
N LEU A 68 4.62 -0.23 15.91
CA LEU A 68 4.41 -1.50 16.62
C LEU A 68 5.63 -2.44 16.48
N THR A 69 6.21 -2.57 15.28
CA THR A 69 7.44 -3.38 15.12
C THR A 69 8.66 -2.78 15.81
N THR A 70 8.76 -1.45 15.91
CA THR A 70 9.85 -0.79 16.64
C THR A 70 9.68 -0.91 18.15
N VAL A 71 8.43 -0.90 18.65
CA VAL A 71 8.11 -1.09 20.07
C VAL A 71 8.52 -2.49 20.53
N ASP A 72 8.19 -3.53 19.77
CA ASP A 72 8.62 -4.91 20.06
C ASP A 72 10.15 -5.01 20.14
N PHE A 73 10.86 -4.36 19.22
CA PHE A 73 12.33 -4.32 19.24
C PHE A 73 12.90 -3.53 20.43
N GLU A 74 12.27 -2.42 20.82
CA GLU A 74 12.70 -1.62 21.97
C GLU A 74 12.56 -2.39 23.27
N PHE A 75 11.41 -3.06 23.48
CA PHE A 75 11.21 -3.93 24.64
C PHE A 75 12.20 -5.09 24.66
N PHE A 76 12.38 -5.77 23.52
CA PHE A 76 13.40 -6.83 23.41
C PHE A 76 14.80 -6.32 23.74
N SER A 77 15.20 -5.17 23.19
CA SER A 77 16.53 -4.59 23.38
C SER A 77 16.78 -4.23 24.84
N ARG A 78 15.79 -3.65 25.53
CA ARG A 78 15.91 -3.32 26.94
C ARG A 78 16.03 -4.59 27.79
N ASP A 79 15.13 -5.54 27.59
CA ASP A 79 15.08 -6.77 28.38
C ASP A 79 16.34 -7.62 28.19
N ILE A 80 16.86 -7.75 26.96
CA ILE A 80 18.10 -8.49 26.71
C ILE A 80 19.31 -7.78 27.32
N LEU A 81 19.39 -6.45 27.25
CA LEU A 81 20.49 -5.71 27.89
C LEU A 81 20.46 -5.88 29.41
N ASP A 82 19.28 -5.82 30.03
CA ASP A 82 19.12 -6.02 31.47
C ASP A 82 19.43 -7.45 31.92
N ASP A 83 19.09 -8.45 31.11
CA ASP A 83 19.39 -9.86 31.41
C ASP A 83 20.88 -10.17 31.33
N PHE A 84 21.59 -9.59 30.34
CA PHE A 84 23.04 -9.77 30.20
C PHE A 84 23.84 -8.90 31.19
N LYS A 85 23.21 -7.90 31.81
CA LYS A 85 23.88 -7.01 32.75
C LYS A 85 24.25 -7.77 34.03
N GLY A 86 25.56 -7.91 34.26
CA GLY A 86 26.11 -8.55 35.46
C GLY A 86 26.23 -10.08 35.37
N VAL A 87 26.03 -10.67 34.19
CA VAL A 87 26.31 -12.09 33.92
C VAL A 87 27.76 -12.22 33.46
N ASP A 88 28.52 -13.14 34.06
CA ASP A 88 29.90 -13.44 33.63
C ASP A 88 29.85 -14.18 32.28
N ARG A 89 30.87 -14.02 31.44
CA ARG A 89 30.99 -14.71 30.15
C ARG A 89 30.95 -16.23 30.30
N ASN A 90 31.43 -16.77 31.42
CA ASN A 90 31.41 -18.21 31.70
C ASN A 90 29.98 -18.76 31.89
N ASP A 91 29.04 -17.89 32.22
CA ASP A 91 27.64 -18.24 32.47
C ASP A 91 26.75 -18.04 31.22
N ILE A 92 27.37 -17.74 30.07
CA ILE A 92 26.70 -17.56 28.78
C ILE A 92 27.02 -18.76 27.89
N GLU A 93 26.00 -19.54 27.56
CA GLU A 93 26.11 -20.65 26.60
C GLU A 93 25.45 -20.28 25.28
N ILE A 94 26.23 -20.28 24.20
CA ILE A 94 25.73 -20.03 22.84
C ILE A 94 25.62 -21.37 22.11
N ARG A 95 24.39 -21.73 21.74
CA ARG A 95 24.10 -22.91 20.91
C ARG A 95 23.52 -22.47 19.57
N GLN A 96 23.39 -23.41 18.63
CA GLN A 96 22.77 -23.10 17.34
C GLN A 96 21.34 -22.57 17.55
N HIS A 97 21.12 -21.32 17.14
CA HIS A 97 19.85 -20.60 17.24
C HIS A 97 19.34 -20.35 18.67
N ARG A 98 20.20 -20.47 19.69
CA ARG A 98 19.83 -20.26 21.09
C ARG A 98 20.94 -19.61 21.91
N ILE A 99 20.55 -18.78 22.86
CA ILE A 99 21.46 -18.20 23.86
C ILE A 99 20.89 -18.52 25.23
N ILE A 100 21.68 -19.16 26.09
CA ILE A 100 21.32 -19.53 27.45
C ILE A 100 22.19 -18.69 28.40
N LEU A 101 21.56 -18.10 29.40
CA LEU A 101 22.17 -17.28 30.43
C LEU A 101 21.90 -17.95 31.78
N HIS A 102 22.95 -18.18 32.55
CA HIS A 102 22.85 -18.68 33.92
C HIS A 102 23.06 -17.51 34.89
N LYS A 103 21.99 -17.02 35.49
CA LYS A 103 22.02 -15.91 36.45
C LYS A 103 21.72 -16.45 37.85
N GLY A 104 22.75 -16.97 38.51
CA GLY A 104 22.60 -17.60 39.82
C GLY A 104 21.71 -18.85 39.74
N GLU A 105 20.51 -18.80 40.31
CA GLU A 105 19.52 -19.90 40.25
C GLU A 105 18.59 -19.81 39.04
N GLU A 106 18.60 -18.69 38.31
CA GLU A 106 17.73 -18.49 37.15
C GLU A 106 18.44 -18.86 35.84
N MET A 107 17.77 -19.64 34.99
CA MET A 107 18.18 -19.94 33.63
C MET A 107 17.28 -19.18 32.67
N ILE A 108 17.86 -18.28 31.86
CA ILE A 108 17.15 -17.51 30.85
C ILE A 108 17.60 -18.01 29.48
N GLU A 109 16.67 -18.46 28.65
CA GLU A 109 16.95 -18.99 27.33
C GLU A 109 16.22 -18.18 26.26
N TYR A 110 16.99 -17.65 25.31
CA TYR A 110 16.50 -17.01 24.10
C TYR A 110 16.60 -18.02 22.94
N LYS A 111 15.48 -18.31 22.29
CA LYS A 111 15.38 -19.25 21.16
C LYS A 111 14.87 -18.55 19.90
N LEU A 112 15.50 -18.80 18.77
CA LEU A 112 14.91 -18.48 17.46
C LEU A 112 14.11 -19.69 16.96
N ILE A 113 12.77 -19.55 16.90
CA ILE A 113 11.86 -20.60 16.42
C ILE A 113 10.82 -19.94 15.52
N ASN A 114 10.61 -20.46 14.30
CA ASN A 114 9.60 -19.99 13.35
C ASN A 114 9.67 -18.46 13.08
N ASN A 115 10.88 -17.93 12.83
CA ASN A 115 11.10 -16.49 12.62
C ASN A 115 10.66 -15.60 13.81
N LYS A 116 10.67 -16.16 15.03
CA LYS A 116 10.38 -15.44 16.27
C LYS A 116 11.48 -15.65 17.28
N ILE A 117 11.79 -14.61 18.04
CA ILE A 117 12.66 -14.71 19.21
C ILE A 117 11.76 -14.93 20.43
N ILE A 118 11.97 -16.04 21.12
CA ILE A 118 11.20 -16.45 22.30
C ILE A 118 12.16 -16.46 23.50
N LYS A 119 11.78 -15.77 24.58
CA LYS A 119 12.44 -15.83 25.89
C LYS A 119 11.72 -16.84 26.78
N VAL A 120 12.49 -17.69 27.44
CA VAL A 120 12.03 -18.70 28.41
C VAL A 120 12.82 -18.49 29.69
N VAL A 121 12.16 -18.53 30.84
CA VAL A 121 12.82 -18.40 32.16
C VAL A 121 12.54 -19.66 32.96
N ASN A 122 13.59 -20.35 33.44
CA ASN A 122 13.50 -21.57 34.25
C ASN A 122 12.63 -22.68 33.62
N ASP A 123 12.62 -22.79 32.29
CA ASP A 123 11.75 -23.68 31.51
C ASP A 123 10.24 -23.52 31.80
N ARG A 124 9.85 -22.40 32.41
CA ARG A 124 8.47 -22.09 32.82
C ARG A 124 8.03 -20.77 32.19
N GLY A 125 7.13 -20.90 31.22
CA GLY A 125 6.55 -19.77 30.52
C GLY A 125 7.37 -19.32 29.31
N ASN A 126 6.67 -18.87 28.27
CA ASN A 126 7.26 -18.41 27.02
C ASN A 126 6.79 -16.98 26.75
N ILE A 127 7.73 -16.07 26.56
CA ILE A 127 7.45 -14.69 26.14
C ILE A 127 7.96 -14.54 24.70
N THR A 128 7.07 -14.23 23.77
CA THR A 128 7.48 -13.87 22.41
C THR A 128 7.99 -12.44 22.45
N MET A 129 9.27 -12.24 22.14
CA MET A 129 9.92 -10.94 22.23
C MET A 129 9.86 -10.18 20.91
N ILE A 130 10.12 -10.86 19.79
CA ILE A 130 10.06 -10.27 18.44
C ILE A 130 9.40 -11.27 17.50
N ASN A 131 8.51 -10.76 16.64
CA ASN A 131 7.95 -11.49 15.51
C ASN A 131 8.62 -11.12 14.19
N ASN A 132 8.66 -12.06 13.24
CA ASN A 132 9.13 -11.84 11.87
C ASN A 132 10.61 -11.45 11.74
N VAL A 133 11.47 -12.15 12.49
CA VAL A 133 12.92 -12.08 12.37
C VAL A 133 13.31 -12.89 11.13
N THR A 134 13.64 -12.20 10.04
CA THR A 134 14.00 -12.78 8.73
C THR A 134 15.36 -12.29 8.30
#